data_AF-A0A5N4AUH5-F1
#
_entry.id   AF-A0A5N4AUH5-F1
#
_cell.length_a   1.000
_cell.length_b   1.000
_cell.length_c   1.000
_cell.angle_alpha   90.00
_cell.angle_beta   90.00
_cell.angle_gamma   90.00
#
_symmetry.space_group_name_H-M   'P 1'
#
loop_
_entity.id
_entity.type
_entity.pdbx_description
1 polymer ?
#
loop_
_entity_poly.entity_id
_entity_poly.type
_entity_poly.pdbx_seq_one_letter_code
_entity_poly.pdbx_strand_id
1 'polypeptide(L)'
;MHRLIIAFVLLVSCTCYINTKKPLNNTRLKVSRSLQNSSISLKIVDKQHHLFIGRCIPLDDVLHSENLILNNDGKSQVNATIRMSVEGSVYITCVKVLDQVSDGEGAYPSFVGGGVGHNYVIFNVTAAYGRGFNFYVEIKGYSLDENDGDV
;
A
#
# COMPACT_ATOMS: atom_id res chain seq x y z
N MET A 1 -69.15 10.24 -15.08
CA MET A 1 -67.86 10.85 -14.74
C MET A 1 -67.06 9.89 -13.87
N HIS A 2 -65.79 9.68 -14.24
CA HIS A 2 -64.68 9.12 -13.47
C HIS A 2 -64.81 7.72 -12.84
N ARG A 3 -64.17 6.73 -13.49
CA ARG A 3 -63.65 5.51 -12.84
C ARG A 3 -62.12 5.55 -12.83
N LEU A 4 -61.60 5.52 -11.60
CA LEU A 4 -60.50 4.70 -11.09
C LEU A 4 -59.25 4.52 -11.97
N ILE A 5 -58.12 5.09 -11.53
CA ILE A 5 -56.77 4.66 -11.91
C ILE A 5 -56.04 4.27 -10.62
N ILE A 6 -55.83 2.97 -10.42
CA ILE A 6 -54.97 2.40 -9.38
C ILE A 6 -53.55 2.39 -9.95
N ALA A 7 -52.67 3.21 -9.38
CA ALA A 7 -51.25 3.22 -9.71
C ALA A 7 -50.57 2.01 -9.06
N PHE A 8 -50.09 1.09 -9.89
CA PHE A 8 -49.32 -0.08 -9.48
C PHE A 8 -47.85 0.33 -9.33
N VAL A 9 -47.43 0.71 -8.12
CA VAL A 9 -46.03 1.02 -7.80
C VAL A 9 -45.31 -0.27 -7.49
N LEU A 10 -44.56 -0.79 -8.48
CA LEU A 10 -43.62 -1.90 -8.29
C LEU A 10 -42.37 -1.37 -7.59
N LEU A 11 -42.31 -1.54 -6.26
CA LEU A 11 -41.07 -1.41 -5.49
C LEU A 11 -40.18 -2.61 -5.83
N VAL A 12 -39.24 -2.43 -6.76
CA VAL A 12 -38.14 -3.38 -6.99
C VAL A 12 -37.12 -3.18 -5.86
N SER A 13 -37.27 -3.92 -4.77
CA SER A 13 -36.25 -4.03 -3.74
C SER A 13 -35.11 -4.91 -4.26
N CYS A 14 -34.14 -4.28 -4.93
CA CYS A 14 -32.88 -4.92 -5.27
C CYS A 14 -32.10 -5.15 -3.96
N THR A 15 -32.27 -6.33 -3.37
CA THR A 15 -31.43 -6.77 -2.27
C THR A 15 -30.07 -7.12 -2.84
N CYS A 16 -29.06 -6.31 -2.51
CA CYS A 16 -27.69 -6.61 -2.88
C CYS A 16 -27.25 -7.83 -2.07
N TYR A 17 -27.27 -9.01 -2.68
CA TYR A 17 -26.76 -10.24 -2.10
C TYR A 17 -25.23 -10.17 -2.11
N ILE A 18 -24.63 -9.74 -1.00
CA ILE A 18 -23.18 -9.85 -0.79
C ILE A 18 -22.89 -11.33 -0.55
N ASN A 19 -22.41 -12.00 -1.60
CA ASN A 19 -21.89 -13.35 -1.51
C ASN A 19 -20.56 -13.31 -0.76
N THR A 20 -20.56 -13.58 0.54
CA THR A 20 -19.35 -13.70 1.38
C THR A 20 -18.61 -15.02 1.15
N LYS A 21 -18.55 -15.50 -0.10
CA LYS A 21 -17.60 -16.55 -0.45
C LYS A 21 -16.20 -15.94 -0.38
N LYS A 22 -15.51 -16.20 0.74
CA LYS A 22 -14.06 -16.05 0.83
C LYS A 22 -13.47 -16.63 -0.47
N PRO A 23 -12.65 -15.88 -1.23
CA PRO A 23 -12.04 -16.42 -2.43
C PRO A 23 -11.28 -17.69 -2.02
N LEU A 24 -11.66 -18.81 -2.64
CA LEU A 24 -10.98 -20.07 -2.43
C LEU A 24 -9.63 -19.95 -3.13
N ASN A 25 -8.61 -19.47 -2.41
CA ASN A 25 -7.25 -19.34 -2.91
C ASN A 25 -6.78 -20.72 -3.39
N ASN A 26 -6.78 -20.91 -4.70
CA ASN A 26 -6.42 -22.12 -5.41
C ASN A 26 -4.90 -22.20 -5.68
N THR A 27 -4.11 -21.57 -4.82
CA THR A 27 -2.64 -21.65 -4.85
C THR A 27 -2.21 -23.07 -4.52
N ARG A 28 -1.87 -23.87 -5.55
CA ARG A 28 -1.30 -25.21 -5.38
C ARG A 28 0.23 -25.13 -5.34
N LEU A 29 0.82 -25.34 -4.17
CA LEU A 29 2.26 -25.54 -4.02
C LEU A 29 2.64 -26.91 -4.62
N LYS A 30 3.50 -26.92 -5.63
CA LYS A 30 4.15 -28.15 -6.12
C LYS A 30 5.51 -28.28 -5.45
N VAL A 31 5.67 -29.27 -4.58
CA VAL A 31 6.95 -29.59 -3.95
C VAL A 31 7.66 -30.62 -4.83
N SER A 32 8.83 -30.27 -5.37
CA SER A 32 9.59 -31.14 -6.28
C SER A 32 10.36 -32.28 -5.59
N ARG A 33 10.52 -32.24 -4.26
CA ARG A 33 11.14 -33.31 -3.47
C ARG A 33 10.44 -33.51 -2.12
N SER A 34 9.95 -34.72 -1.89
CA SER A 34 9.44 -35.16 -0.59
C SER A 34 10.63 -35.41 0.35
N LEU A 35 10.97 -34.41 1.16
CA LEU A 35 11.74 -34.64 2.37
C LEU A 35 10.73 -34.99 3.46
N GLN A 36 10.83 -36.19 4.02
CA GLN A 36 9.98 -36.59 5.14
C GLN A 36 10.10 -35.53 6.25
N ASN A 37 8.96 -34.99 6.70
CA ASN A 37 8.81 -33.94 7.73
C ASN A 37 8.92 -32.47 7.30
N SER A 38 8.79 -32.13 6.01
CA SER A 38 8.66 -30.72 5.58
C SER A 38 7.18 -30.32 5.36
N SER A 39 6.67 -29.32 6.09
CA SER A 39 5.33 -28.76 5.90
C SER A 39 5.40 -27.26 5.61
N ILE A 40 4.70 -26.78 4.57
CA ILE A 40 4.48 -25.36 4.32
C ILE A 40 3.07 -25.02 4.80
N SER A 41 2.96 -24.16 5.82
CA SER A 41 1.67 -23.67 6.31
C SER A 41 1.34 -22.34 5.64
N LEU A 42 0.22 -22.28 4.93
CA LEU A 42 -0.32 -21.04 4.35
C LEU A 42 -1.24 -20.40 5.39
N LYS A 43 -0.83 -19.27 5.97
CA LYS A 43 -1.65 -18.46 6.86
C LYS A 43 -1.91 -17.12 6.19
N ILE A 44 -3.18 -16.72 6.07
CA ILE A 44 -3.53 -15.34 5.78
C ILE A 44 -3.23 -14.56 7.07
N VAL A 45 -2.37 -13.55 6.95
CA VAL A 45 -1.87 -12.79 8.08
C VAL A 45 -2.36 -11.37 7.93
N ASP A 46 -3.35 -11.01 8.75
CA ASP A 46 -3.88 -9.65 8.84
C ASP A 46 -2.83 -8.80 9.59
N LYS A 47 -1.87 -8.27 8.82
CA LYS A 47 -0.79 -7.42 9.32
C LYS A 47 -0.63 -6.22 8.41
N GLN A 48 -0.09 -5.16 8.96
CA GLN A 48 0.28 -3.96 8.23
C GLN A 48 1.20 -4.26 7.04
N HIS A 49 0.94 -3.57 5.94
CA HIS A 49 1.67 -3.73 4.69
C HIS A 49 2.75 -2.66 4.55
N HIS A 50 3.86 -2.85 5.26
CA HIS A 50 5.00 -1.95 5.15
C HIS A 50 5.85 -2.22 3.89
N LEU A 51 6.45 -1.17 3.33
CA LEU A 51 7.49 -1.27 2.30
C LEU A 51 8.78 -0.64 2.82
N PHE A 52 9.88 -1.40 2.73
CA PHE A 52 11.23 -0.96 3.09
C PHE A 52 12.10 -1.00 1.84
N ILE A 53 12.79 0.11 1.56
CA ILE A 53 13.71 0.25 0.44
C ILE A 53 15.07 0.63 1.01
N GLY A 54 16.12 -0.07 0.58
CA GLY A 54 17.49 0.18 1.07
C GLY A 54 17.73 -0.32 2.50
N ARG A 55 18.76 0.25 3.14
CA ARG A 55 19.19 -0.12 4.49
C ARG A 55 19.28 1.11 5.35
N CYS A 56 18.41 1.22 6.36
CA CYS A 56 18.42 2.35 7.27
C CYS A 56 19.57 2.26 8.25
N ILE A 57 20.46 3.25 8.25
CA ILE A 57 21.55 3.36 9.20
C ILE A 57 21.12 4.33 10.31
N PRO A 58 21.35 4.02 11.60
CA PRO A 58 20.94 4.91 12.70
C PRO A 58 21.56 6.32 12.66
N LEU A 59 22.68 6.47 11.96
CA LEU A 59 23.39 7.73 11.77
C LEU A 59 22.86 8.58 10.61
N ASP A 60 21.99 8.02 9.74
CA ASP A 60 21.41 8.77 8.63
C ASP A 60 20.39 9.79 9.15
N ASP A 61 20.39 10.97 8.53
CA ASP A 61 19.44 12.03 8.80
C ASP A 61 18.06 11.67 8.23
N VAL A 62 17.00 12.20 8.87
CA VAL A 62 15.66 12.20 8.29
C VAL A 62 15.61 13.32 7.27
N LEU A 63 15.72 12.97 5.99
CA LEU A 63 15.71 13.94 4.91
C LEU A 63 14.29 14.42 4.58
N HIS A 64 13.29 13.55 4.73
CA HIS A 64 11.90 13.89 4.51
C HIS A 64 10.98 12.92 5.25
N SER A 65 9.84 13.41 5.75
CA SER A 65 8.80 12.55 6.30
C SER A 65 7.42 13.16 6.15
N GLU A 66 6.41 12.34 5.83
CA GLU A 66 5.04 12.80 5.58
C GLU A 66 4.01 11.69 5.90
N ASN A 67 2.80 12.09 6.27
CA ASN A 67 1.65 11.20 6.33
C ASN A 67 0.84 11.30 5.03
N LEU A 68 0.73 10.17 4.31
CA LEU A 68 -0.06 10.05 3.09
C LEU A 68 -1.40 9.41 3.42
N ILE A 69 -2.46 10.23 3.40
CA ILE A 69 -3.81 9.80 3.73
C ILE A 69 -4.72 10.03 2.53
N LEU A 70 -5.38 8.98 2.09
CA LEU A 70 -6.42 9.05 1.07
C LEU A 70 -7.65 8.30 1.57
N ASN A 71 -8.78 9.01 1.65
CA ASN A 71 -10.08 8.44 1.99
C ASN A 71 -10.85 8.03 0.73
N ASN A 72 -11.53 6.89 0.78
CA ASN A 72 -12.38 6.39 -0.30
C ASN A 72 -13.83 6.36 0.17
N ASP A 73 -14.77 6.73 -0.71
CA ASP A 73 -16.21 6.77 -0.42
C ASP A 73 -16.87 5.37 -0.41
N GLY A 74 -16.10 4.32 -0.70
CA GLY A 74 -16.55 2.95 -0.71
C GLY A 74 -16.96 2.42 -2.09
N LYS A 75 -16.94 3.26 -3.14
CA LYS A 75 -17.52 2.92 -4.46
C LYS A 75 -16.48 2.65 -5.55
N SER A 76 -15.21 2.62 -5.18
CA SER A 76 -14.12 2.42 -6.13
C SER A 76 -12.95 1.66 -5.50
N GLN A 77 -12.04 1.19 -6.35
CA GLN A 77 -10.72 0.76 -5.92
C GLN A 77 -9.73 1.90 -6.08
N VAL A 78 -8.84 2.10 -5.10
CA VAL A 78 -7.78 3.11 -5.18
C VAL A 78 -6.49 2.47 -5.67
N ASN A 79 -5.93 3.02 -6.75
CA ASN A 79 -4.59 2.76 -7.25
C ASN A 79 -3.89 4.09 -7.46
N ALA A 80 -2.69 4.26 -6.89
CA ALA A 80 -1.92 5.49 -7.01
C ALA A 80 -0.44 5.17 -7.27
N THR A 81 0.21 5.99 -8.10
CA THR A 81 1.67 6.04 -8.21
C THR A 81 2.13 7.31 -7.52
N ILE A 82 2.94 7.15 -6.47
CA ILE A 82 3.39 8.25 -5.60
C ILE A 82 4.87 8.48 -5.87
N ARG A 83 5.24 9.73 -6.16
CA ARG A 83 6.62 10.18 -6.28
C ARG A 83 6.91 11.20 -5.18
N MET A 84 7.86 10.88 -4.32
CA MET A 84 8.35 11.80 -3.29
C MET A 84 9.77 12.22 -3.66
N SER A 85 10.03 13.52 -3.67
CA SER A 85 11.35 14.08 -3.95
C SER A 85 11.85 14.80 -2.71
N VAL A 86 13.14 14.70 -2.43
CA VAL A 86 13.83 15.40 -1.36
C VAL A 86 14.55 16.59 -1.98
N GLU A 87 14.42 17.76 -1.35
CA GLU A 87 15.12 18.97 -1.78
C GLU A 87 16.62 18.91 -1.44
N GLY A 88 17.44 19.55 -2.27
CA GLY A 88 18.89 19.62 -2.09
C GLY A 88 19.68 18.51 -2.78
N SER A 89 21.01 18.62 -2.70
CA SER A 89 21.95 17.59 -3.14
C SER A 89 22.09 16.56 -2.02
N VAL A 90 21.33 15.48 -2.11
CA VAL A 90 21.27 14.46 -1.05
C VAL A 90 21.44 13.07 -1.62
N TYR A 91 21.86 12.15 -0.77
CA TYR A 91 21.95 10.74 -1.06
C TYR A 91 21.00 9.96 -0.16
N ILE A 92 19.89 9.44 -0.73
CA ILE A 92 18.98 8.57 0.01
C ILE A 92 19.66 7.22 0.27
N THR A 93 19.59 6.72 1.50
CA THR A 93 20.12 5.41 1.92
C THR A 93 18.99 4.42 2.21
N CYS A 94 17.84 4.91 2.67
CA CYS A 94 16.66 4.10 2.87
C CYS A 94 15.35 4.89 2.80
N VAL A 95 14.26 4.17 2.54
CA VAL A 95 12.89 4.66 2.63
C VAL A 95 12.05 3.64 3.39
N LYS A 96 11.24 4.12 4.32
CA LYS A 96 10.21 3.35 5.01
C LYS A 96 8.84 3.90 4.63
N VAL A 97 7.97 3.06 4.10
CA VAL A 97 6.55 3.34 3.90
C VAL A 97 5.79 2.46 4.88
N LEU A 98 5.33 3.05 5.98
CA LEU A 98 4.75 2.34 7.11
C LEU A 98 3.23 2.46 7.09
N ASP A 99 2.55 1.38 6.69
CA ASP A 99 1.11 1.24 6.83
C ASP A 99 0.66 1.47 8.29
N GLN A 100 -0.16 2.50 8.50
CA GLN A 100 -0.68 2.88 9.81
C GLN A 100 -2.03 2.18 10.13
N VAL A 101 -2.58 1.39 9.20
CA VAL A 101 -3.84 0.68 9.36
C VAL A 101 -3.60 -0.65 10.10
N SER A 102 -3.96 -0.71 11.37
CA SER A 102 -3.57 -1.80 12.29
C SER A 102 -4.34 -3.12 12.12
N ASP A 103 -5.47 -3.12 11.40
CA ASP A 103 -6.32 -4.30 11.20
C ASP A 103 -5.87 -5.20 10.04
N GLY A 104 -4.78 -4.85 9.35
CA GLY A 104 -4.28 -5.60 8.18
C GLY A 104 -5.07 -5.36 6.89
N GLU A 105 -6.02 -4.42 6.89
CA GLU A 105 -6.82 -4.05 5.72
C GLU A 105 -6.27 -2.80 5.00
N GLY A 106 -5.07 -2.35 5.40
CA GLY A 106 -4.36 -1.26 4.75
C GLY A 106 -4.01 -1.56 3.29
N ALA A 107 -3.71 -0.51 2.53
CA ALA A 107 -3.30 -0.69 1.13
C ALA A 107 -1.90 -1.31 1.02
N TYR A 108 -1.57 -1.82 -0.16
CA TYR A 108 -0.32 -2.51 -0.45
C TYR A 108 0.64 -1.56 -1.21
N PRO A 109 1.73 -1.10 -0.56
CA PRO A 109 2.77 -0.34 -1.25
C PRO A 109 3.72 -1.28 -2.01
N SER A 110 4.21 -0.85 -3.18
CA SER A 110 5.22 -1.59 -3.96
C SER A 110 6.22 -0.64 -4.61
N PHE A 111 7.51 -0.98 -4.55
CA PHE A 111 8.58 -0.15 -5.12
C PHE A 111 8.53 -0.11 -6.64
N VAL A 112 8.79 1.06 -7.22
CA VAL A 112 8.85 1.28 -8.67
C VAL A 112 10.24 1.73 -9.13
N GLY A 113 10.80 2.78 -8.51
CA GLY A 113 12.08 3.34 -8.94
C GLY A 113 12.58 4.49 -8.06
N GLY A 114 13.81 4.95 -8.32
CA GLY A 114 14.51 5.90 -7.45
C GLY A 114 15.01 5.21 -6.17
N GLY A 115 14.82 5.86 -5.02
CA GLY A 115 15.23 5.33 -3.71
C GLY A 115 16.72 5.52 -3.49
N VAL A 116 17.42 4.44 -3.13
CA VAL A 116 18.84 4.49 -2.73
C VAL A 116 19.71 5.11 -3.82
N GLY A 117 20.55 6.07 -3.45
CA GLY A 117 21.46 6.77 -4.37
C GLY A 117 20.79 7.81 -5.27
N HIS A 118 19.49 8.05 -5.08
CA HIS A 118 18.75 9.12 -5.72
C HIS A 118 18.29 10.15 -4.68
N ASN A 119 17.73 11.27 -5.14
CA ASN A 119 17.05 12.26 -4.32
C ASN A 119 15.51 12.19 -4.45
N TYR A 120 14.99 11.09 -5.02
CA TYR A 120 13.55 10.85 -5.13
C TYR A 120 13.26 9.35 -5.03
N VAL A 121 12.03 9.00 -4.67
CA VAL A 121 11.52 7.63 -4.64
C VAL A 121 10.13 7.57 -5.28
N ILE A 122 9.86 6.49 -6.00
CA ILE A 122 8.57 6.20 -6.63
C ILE A 122 8.09 4.84 -6.13
N PHE A 123 6.84 4.80 -5.67
CA PHE A 123 6.16 3.56 -5.29
C PHE A 123 4.69 3.60 -5.69
N ASN A 124 4.13 2.44 -5.98
CA ASN A 124 2.70 2.26 -6.20
C ASN A 124 2.00 1.92 -4.89
N VAL A 125 0.73 2.27 -4.80
CA VAL A 125 -0.18 1.89 -3.73
C VAL A 125 -1.45 1.32 -4.34
N THR A 126 -1.84 0.12 -3.91
CA THR A 126 -3.10 -0.52 -4.29
C THR A 126 -3.92 -0.82 -3.04
N ALA A 127 -5.09 -0.19 -2.91
CA ALA A 127 -6.03 -0.49 -1.84
C ALA A 127 -7.04 -1.58 -2.27
N ALA A 128 -7.64 -2.24 -1.29
CA ALA A 128 -8.81 -3.08 -1.53
C ALA A 128 -10.02 -2.22 -1.97
N TYR A 129 -11.01 -2.85 -2.61
CA TYR A 129 -12.23 -2.16 -3.05
C TYR A 129 -12.92 -1.46 -1.88
N GLY A 130 -13.30 -0.20 -2.07
CA GLY A 130 -13.95 0.63 -1.07
C GLY A 130 -13.05 1.08 0.07
N ARG A 131 -11.76 0.79 0.03
CA ARG A 131 -10.77 1.23 1.03
C ARG A 131 -9.90 2.36 0.48
N GLY A 132 -9.45 3.19 1.42
CA GLY A 132 -8.40 4.18 1.20
C GLY A 132 -7.05 3.67 1.70
N PHE A 133 -6.15 4.58 2.04
CA PHE A 133 -4.87 4.23 2.67
C PHE A 133 -4.41 5.30 3.66
N ASN A 134 -3.57 4.89 4.61
CA ASN A 134 -2.88 5.75 5.56
C ASN A 134 -1.46 5.22 5.76
N PHE A 135 -0.47 5.92 5.19
CA PHE A 135 0.94 5.60 5.35
C PHE A 135 1.68 6.73 6.03
N TYR A 136 2.61 6.39 6.92
CA TYR A 136 3.69 7.30 7.30
C TYR A 136 4.94 6.95 6.48
N VAL A 137 5.45 7.91 5.73
CA VAL A 137 6.67 7.74 4.93
C VAL A 137 7.82 8.47 5.60
N GLU A 138 8.96 7.79 5.75
CA GLU A 138 10.22 8.32 6.26
C GLU A 138 11.33 8.03 5.24
N ILE A 139 11.97 9.08 4.71
CA ILE A 139 13.11 9.01 3.80
C ILE A 139 14.36 9.43 4.58
N LYS A 140 15.39 8.57 4.57
CA LYS A 140 16.65 8.81 5.26
C LYS A 140 17.84 8.80 4.31
N GLY A 141 18.88 9.51 4.71
CA GLY A 141 20.13 9.63 3.97
C GLY A 141 21.02 10.72 4.54
N TYR A 142 21.83 11.33 3.69
CA TYR A 142 22.74 12.40 4.08
C TYR A 142 22.87 13.45 2.97
N SER A 143 23.24 14.68 3.33
CA SER A 143 23.57 15.73 2.37
C SER A 143 24.89 15.42 1.66
N LEU A 144 24.96 15.76 0.38
CA LEU A 144 26.15 15.65 -0.46
C LEU A 144 26.90 16.99 -0.58
N ASP A 145 26.64 17.93 0.31
CA ASP A 145 27.33 19.23 0.31
C ASP A 145 28.83 19.04 0.12
N GLU A 146 29.37 19.75 -0.88
CA GLU A 146 30.76 19.70 -1.31
C GLU A 146 31.68 20.07 -0.13
N ASN A 147 32.16 19.07 0.60
CA ASN A 147 33.46 19.17 1.25
C ASN A 147 34.54 19.00 0.17
N ASP A 148 34.63 19.96 -0.74
CA ASP A 148 35.78 20.11 -1.63
C ASP A 148 36.18 21.58 -1.66
N GLY A 149 37.23 21.93 -0.91
CA GLY A 149 37.71 23.31 -0.88
C GLY A 149 38.69 23.71 0.24
N ASP A 150 39.23 22.80 1.04
CA ASP A 150 40.32 23.16 1.97
C ASP A 150 41.37 22.04 2.07
N VAL A 151 42.26 21.98 1.06
CA VAL A 151 43.63 21.45 1.16
C VAL A 151 44.56 22.33 0.32
#